data_AF-A0ABD5UCI7-F1
#
_entry.id   AF-A0ABD5UCI7-F1
#
_cell.length_a   1.000
_cell.length_b   1.000
_cell.length_c   1.000
_cell.angle_alpha   90.00
_cell.angle_beta   90.00
_cell.angle_gamma   90.00
#
_symmetry.space_group_name_H-M   'P 1'
#
loop_
_entity.id
_entity.type
_entity.pdbx_description
1 polymer ?
#
loop_
_entity_poly.entity_id
_entity_poly.type
_entity_poly.pdbx_seq_one_letter_code
_entity_poly.pdbx_strand_id
1 'polypeptide(L)'
;MNDDEPSPRPPEGLPDDVAARLRALNGHSLRMAVIYAQELLSADHDPTPQIRPLPGEEIVRVVDHPGYVEVHKRQPCEHGCPECPHGPYVYHVTNERHVDGDERLHWQFVGISTTDEETTDEETTDEETTDEKTTDEKTTDEKTTDEE
;
A
#
# COMPACT_ATOMS: atom_id res chain seq x y z
N MET A 1 -46.97 23.08 -14.05
CA MET A 1 -47.05 21.65 -14.39
C MET A 1 -45.82 21.33 -15.21
N ASN A 2 -44.82 20.68 -14.63
CA ASN A 2 -43.68 20.11 -15.32
C ASN A 2 -43.29 18.87 -14.49
N ASP A 3 -44.15 17.86 -14.56
CA ASP A 3 -43.91 16.54 -13.96
C ASP A 3 -43.95 15.56 -15.14
N ASP A 4 -42.85 15.44 -15.87
CA ASP A 4 -42.49 14.28 -16.70
C ASP A 4 -41.10 14.52 -17.33
N GLU A 5 -40.06 14.66 -16.50
CA GLU A 5 -38.72 14.33 -17.02
C GLU A 5 -38.61 12.79 -16.98
N PRO A 6 -38.37 12.13 -18.12
CA PRO A 6 -38.35 10.68 -18.17
C PRO A 6 -37.22 10.17 -17.28
N SER A 7 -37.59 9.30 -16.33
CA SER A 7 -36.61 8.63 -15.47
C SER A 7 -35.54 7.96 -16.34
N PRO A 8 -34.25 8.04 -15.95
CA PRO A 8 -33.18 7.46 -16.74
C PRO A 8 -33.40 5.96 -16.94
N ARG A 9 -33.23 5.52 -18.19
CA ARG A 9 -33.28 4.11 -18.54
C ARG A 9 -31.98 3.43 -18.09
N PRO A 10 -32.06 2.20 -17.55
CA PRO A 10 -30.86 1.48 -17.13
C PRO A 10 -30.07 1.06 -18.37
N PRO A 11 -28.73 0.96 -18.27
CA PRO A 11 -27.91 0.47 -19.37
C PRO A 11 -28.23 -0.99 -19.70
N GLU A 12 -27.98 -1.37 -20.96
CA GLU A 12 -28.14 -2.76 -21.39
C GLU A 12 -27.21 -3.69 -20.58
N GLY A 13 -27.75 -4.85 -20.17
CA GLY A 13 -27.02 -5.84 -19.36
C GLY A 13 -27.12 -5.67 -17.85
N LEU A 14 -27.69 -4.56 -17.35
CA LEU A 14 -27.98 -4.42 -15.92
C LEU A 14 -29.26 -5.20 -15.56
N PRO A 15 -29.22 -6.15 -14.59
CA PRO A 15 -30.41 -6.89 -14.19
C PRO A 15 -31.53 -5.97 -13.67
N ASP A 16 -32.77 -6.30 -14.03
CA ASP A 16 -33.95 -5.47 -13.70
C ASP A 16 -34.13 -5.27 -12.19
N ASP A 17 -33.80 -6.28 -11.38
CA ASP A 17 -33.91 -6.20 -9.93
C ASP A 17 -32.85 -5.26 -9.33
N VAL A 18 -31.64 -5.24 -9.86
CA VAL A 18 -30.58 -4.30 -9.48
C VAL A 18 -30.98 -2.88 -9.88
N ALA A 19 -31.48 -2.70 -11.11
CA ALA A 19 -31.98 -1.41 -11.57
C ALA A 19 -33.12 -0.87 -10.69
N ALA A 20 -34.07 -1.74 -10.29
CA ALA A 20 -35.15 -1.37 -9.39
C ALA A 20 -34.63 -0.97 -8.00
N ARG A 21 -33.67 -1.70 -7.43
CA ARG A 21 -33.04 -1.36 -6.15
C ARG A 21 -32.34 -0.02 -6.20
N LEU A 22 -31.55 0.26 -7.25
CA LEU A 22 -30.86 1.54 -7.42
C LEU A 22 -31.85 2.71 -7.52
N ARG A 23 -32.96 2.57 -8.24
CA ARG A 23 -34.00 3.61 -8.32
C ARG A 23 -34.67 3.92 -6.98
N ALA A 24 -34.73 2.95 -6.08
CA ALA A 24 -35.32 3.13 -4.76
C ALA A 24 -34.36 3.81 -3.75
N LEU A 25 -33.08 3.97 -4.10
CA LEU A 25 -32.10 4.62 -3.23
C LEU A 25 -32.23 6.14 -3.26
N ASN A 26 -31.92 6.78 -2.13
CA ASN A 26 -31.74 8.22 -2.09
C ASN A 26 -30.40 8.62 -2.74
N GLY A 27 -30.24 9.92 -3.04
CA GLY A 27 -29.05 10.43 -3.73
C GLY A 27 -27.72 10.21 -2.99
N HIS A 28 -27.71 10.14 -1.66
CA HIS A 28 -26.48 9.83 -0.91
C HIS A 28 -26.12 8.35 -1.07
N SER A 29 -27.09 7.44 -0.90
CA SER A 29 -26.89 6.01 -1.08
C SER A 29 -26.49 5.64 -2.51
N LEU A 30 -27.02 6.34 -3.53
CA LEU A 30 -26.58 6.18 -4.92
C LEU A 30 -25.10 6.54 -5.10
N ARG A 31 -24.62 7.63 -4.49
CA ARG A 31 -23.19 7.98 -4.54
C ARG A 31 -22.31 6.93 -3.86
N MET A 32 -22.75 6.40 -2.72
CA MET A 32 -22.02 5.31 -2.05
C MET A 32 -22.00 4.02 -2.88
N ALA A 33 -23.10 3.70 -3.58
CA ALA A 33 -23.16 2.56 -4.49
C ALA A 33 -22.18 2.71 -5.67
N VAL A 34 -22.02 3.92 -6.20
CA VAL A 34 -21.01 4.19 -7.25
C VAL A 34 -19.60 3.97 -6.74
N ILE A 35 -19.25 4.52 -5.56
CA ILE A 35 -17.91 4.33 -4.96
C ILE A 35 -17.62 2.84 -4.78
N TYR A 36 -18.55 2.10 -4.19
CA TYR A 36 -18.35 0.67 -3.96
C TYR A 36 -18.29 -0.14 -5.26
N ALA A 37 -19.12 0.19 -6.27
CA ALA A 37 -19.04 -0.47 -7.57
C ALA A 37 -17.69 -0.21 -8.26
N GLN A 38 -17.13 0.99 -8.12
CA GLN A 38 -15.78 1.29 -8.61
C GLN A 38 -14.72 0.49 -7.87
N GLU A 39 -14.80 0.36 -6.55
CA GLU A 39 -13.89 -0.47 -5.76
C GLU A 39 -13.95 -1.94 -6.18
N LEU A 40 -15.15 -2.50 -6.41
CA LEU A 40 -15.32 -3.86 -6.91
C LEU A 40 -14.67 -4.05 -8.29
N LEU A 41 -14.89 -3.11 -9.21
CA LEU A 41 -14.27 -3.14 -10.53
C LEU A 41 -12.75 -3.03 -10.46
N SER A 42 -12.21 -2.25 -9.53
CA SER A 42 -10.77 -2.15 -9.29
C SER A 42 -10.19 -3.42 -8.67
N ALA A 43 -10.91 -4.07 -7.75
CA ALA A 43 -10.47 -5.30 -7.10
C ALA A 43 -10.41 -6.49 -8.06
N ASP A 44 -11.33 -6.57 -9.02
CA ASP A 44 -11.33 -7.61 -10.06
C ASP A 44 -10.22 -7.41 -11.11
N HIS A 45 -9.63 -6.20 -11.16
CA HIS A 45 -8.67 -5.83 -12.18
C HIS A 45 -7.23 -5.97 -11.69
N ASP A 46 -6.71 -7.19 -11.64
CA ASP A 46 -5.30 -7.46 -11.37
C ASP A 46 -4.43 -7.08 -12.60
N PRO A 47 -3.59 -6.02 -12.53
CA PRO A 47 -2.72 -5.64 -13.64
C PRO A 47 -1.47 -6.54 -13.74
N THR A 48 -1.17 -7.33 -12.71
CA THR A 48 0.04 -8.17 -12.59
C THR A 48 0.29 -9.08 -13.81
N PRO A 49 -0.74 -9.72 -14.43
CA PRO A 49 -0.55 -10.54 -15.61
C PRO A 49 0.01 -9.79 -16.83
N GLN A 50 -0.15 -8.46 -16.91
CA GLN A 50 0.31 -7.63 -18.03
C GLN A 50 1.71 -7.03 -17.78
N ILE A 51 2.16 -7.01 -16.53
CA ILE A 51 3.45 -6.47 -16.13
C ILE A 51 4.56 -7.42 -16.62
N ARG A 52 5.40 -6.94 -17.54
CA ARG A 52 6.53 -7.68 -18.12
C ARG A 52 7.74 -6.74 -18.29
N PRO A 53 8.98 -7.24 -18.11
CA PRO A 53 10.18 -6.45 -18.43
C PRO A 53 10.23 -6.15 -19.93
N LEU A 54 10.70 -4.94 -20.29
CA LEU A 54 11.09 -4.66 -21.68
C LEU A 54 12.42 -5.37 -22.01
N PRO A 55 12.77 -5.50 -23.30
CA PRO A 55 14.08 -6.03 -23.69
C PRO A 55 15.23 -5.27 -23.02
N GLY A 56 16.11 -5.98 -22.31
CA GLY A 56 17.22 -5.40 -21.55
C GLY A 56 16.85 -4.90 -20.15
N GLU A 57 15.60 -5.07 -19.72
CA GLU A 57 15.16 -4.82 -18.35
C GLU A 57 14.98 -6.14 -17.58
N GLU A 58 15.03 -6.03 -16.27
CA GLU A 58 14.74 -7.08 -15.31
C GLU A 58 13.77 -6.54 -14.27
N ILE A 59 12.66 -7.24 -14.03
CA ILE A 59 11.78 -6.96 -12.89
C ILE A 59 12.30 -7.76 -11.70
N VAL A 60 12.74 -7.07 -10.66
CA VAL A 60 13.34 -7.69 -9.47
C VAL A 60 12.33 -7.96 -8.38
N ARG A 61 11.24 -7.18 -8.33
CA ARG A 61 10.16 -7.33 -7.34
C ARG A 61 8.85 -6.80 -7.87
N VAL A 62 7.75 -7.46 -7.51
CA VAL A 62 6.37 -7.02 -7.74
C VAL A 62 5.60 -7.19 -6.43
N VAL A 63 4.91 -6.15 -5.98
CA VAL A 63 4.09 -6.16 -4.76
C VAL A 63 2.72 -5.59 -5.10
N ASP A 64 1.67 -6.34 -4.79
CA ASP A 64 0.28 -5.91 -5.01
C ASP A 64 -0.19 -5.05 -3.83
N HIS A 65 -0.79 -3.90 -4.14
CA HIS A 65 -1.42 -3.00 -3.19
C HIS A 65 -2.85 -2.68 -3.63
N PRO A 66 -3.76 -2.34 -2.68
CA PRO A 66 -5.07 -1.85 -3.04
C PRO A 66 -4.99 -0.63 -3.97
N GLY A 67 -5.40 -0.81 -5.24
CA GLY A 67 -5.47 0.24 -6.25
C GLY A 67 -4.22 0.42 -7.14
N TYR A 68 -3.11 -0.27 -6.87
CA TYR A 68 -1.91 -0.23 -7.74
C TYR A 68 -0.96 -1.40 -7.45
N VAL A 69 -0.06 -1.69 -8.38
CA VAL A 69 1.03 -2.66 -8.16
C VAL A 69 2.36 -1.92 -8.11
N GLU A 70 3.13 -2.14 -7.05
CA GLU A 70 4.49 -1.64 -6.91
C GLU A 70 5.45 -2.56 -7.68
N VAL A 71 6.16 -2.02 -8.67
CA VAL A 71 7.11 -2.77 -9.51
C VAL A 71 8.50 -2.18 -9.35
N HIS A 72 9.46 -3.03 -8.97
CA HIS A 72 10.87 -2.70 -8.94
C HIS A 72 11.53 -3.27 -10.19
N LYS A 73 12.10 -2.41 -11.03
CA LYS A 73 12.82 -2.84 -12.24
C LYS A 73 14.18 -2.21 -12.36
N ARG A 74 15.12 -2.91 -12.99
CA ARG A 74 16.48 -2.43 -13.28
C ARG A 74 16.86 -2.80 -14.71
N GLN A 75 17.90 -2.15 -15.22
CA GLN A 75 18.66 -2.68 -16.34
C GLN A 75 19.93 -3.33 -15.79
N PRO A 76 20.22 -4.61 -16.12
CA PRO A 76 21.46 -5.25 -15.71
C PRO A 76 22.68 -4.45 -16.17
N CYS A 77 23.64 -4.24 -15.26
CA CYS A 77 24.88 -3.53 -15.58
C CYS A 77 26.04 -4.51 -15.73
N GLU A 78 26.61 -4.60 -16.93
CA GLU A 78 27.77 -5.45 -17.20
C GLU A 78 29.05 -4.98 -16.47
N HIS A 79 29.08 -3.73 -16.01
CA HIS A 79 30.26 -3.09 -15.44
C HIS A 79 30.30 -3.10 -13.91
N GLY A 80 29.26 -3.63 -13.24
CA GLY A 80 29.24 -3.76 -11.78
C GLY A 80 29.45 -2.45 -11.02
N CYS A 81 28.85 -1.35 -11.51
CA CYS A 81 29.03 -0.02 -10.92
C CYS A 81 28.46 0.04 -9.48
N PRO A 82 29.19 0.63 -8.51
CA PRO A 82 28.73 0.75 -7.12
C PRO A 82 27.52 1.69 -6.96
N GLU A 83 27.45 2.75 -7.78
CA GLU A 83 26.26 3.61 -7.90
C GLU A 83 25.75 3.53 -9.33
N CYS A 84 24.99 2.48 -9.61
CA CYS A 84 24.52 2.20 -10.96
C CYS A 84 23.30 3.07 -11.30
N PRO A 85 23.35 3.94 -12.32
CA PRO A 85 22.18 4.72 -12.76
C PRO A 85 21.12 3.86 -13.47
N HIS A 86 21.22 2.53 -13.36
CA HIS A 86 20.34 1.57 -14.01
C HIS A 86 19.31 0.95 -13.05
N GLY A 87 19.13 1.55 -11.86
CA GLY A 87 18.15 1.14 -10.86
C GLY A 87 18.73 0.20 -9.80
N PRO A 88 17.87 -0.48 -9.01
CA PRO A 88 16.45 -0.65 -9.30
C PRO A 88 15.62 0.60 -9.01
N TYR A 89 14.63 0.81 -9.88
CA TYR A 89 13.68 1.91 -9.84
C TYR A 89 12.30 1.37 -9.45
N VAL A 90 11.60 2.12 -8.61
CA VAL A 90 10.26 1.81 -8.12
C VAL A 90 9.23 2.54 -8.96
N TYR A 91 8.21 1.81 -9.38
CA TYR A 91 7.06 2.31 -10.11
C TYR A 91 5.77 1.89 -9.42
N HIS A 92 4.78 2.78 -9.39
CA HIS A 92 3.39 2.39 -9.18
C HIS A 92 2.74 2.17 -10.53
N VAL A 93 2.18 0.97 -10.71
CA VAL A 93 1.53 0.57 -11.94
C VAL A 93 0.05 0.43 -11.69
N THR A 94 -0.74 1.22 -12.42
CA THR A 94 -2.20 1.13 -12.43
C THR A 94 -2.65 0.68 -13.81
N ASN A 95 -3.88 0.16 -13.91
CA ASN A 95 -4.53 0.02 -15.20
C ASN A 95 -5.47 1.21 -15.43
N GLU A 96 -5.34 1.82 -16.59
CA GLU A 96 -6.17 2.94 -17.01
C GLU A 96 -6.94 2.59 -18.27
N ARG A 97 -8.25 2.87 -18.24
CA ARG A 97 -9.10 2.84 -19.44
C ARG A 97 -8.87 4.10 -20.25
N HIS A 98 -8.45 3.90 -21.49
CA HIS A 98 -8.24 4.98 -22.44
C HIS A 98 -9.56 5.36 -23.15
N VAL A 99 -9.56 6.51 -23.84
CA VAL A 99 -10.76 7.08 -24.48
C VAL A 99 -11.32 6.19 -25.60
N ASP A 100 -10.47 5.36 -26.20
CA ASP A 100 -10.82 4.34 -27.20
C ASP A 100 -11.45 3.08 -26.58
N GLY A 101 -11.47 2.96 -25.25
CA GLY A 101 -11.98 1.81 -24.51
C GLY A 101 -10.92 0.75 -24.21
N ASP A 102 -9.69 0.92 -24.66
CA ASP A 102 -8.60 -0.02 -24.38
C ASP A 102 -8.08 0.18 -22.95
N GLU A 103 -7.70 -0.92 -22.31
CA GLU A 103 -7.02 -0.91 -21.00
C GLU A 103 -5.50 -0.94 -21.20
N ARG A 104 -4.79 0.01 -20.58
CA ARG A 104 -3.33 0.12 -20.69
C ARG A 104 -2.71 0.32 -19.31
N LEU A 105 -1.53 -0.24 -19.12
CA LEU A 105 -0.75 0.01 -17.91
C LEU A 105 -0.23 1.44 -17.91
N HIS A 106 -0.58 2.19 -16.87
CA HIS A 106 0.03 3.48 -16.58
C HIS A 106 1.12 3.27 -15.52
N TRP A 107 2.34 3.69 -15.86
CA TRP A 107 3.52 3.52 -15.03
C TRP A 107 3.95 4.88 -14.46
N GLN A 108 3.78 5.06 -13.16
CA GLN A 108 4.23 6.25 -12.46
C GLN A 108 5.57 5.97 -11.77
N PHE A 109 6.61 6.73 -12.12
CA PHE A 109 7.90 6.66 -11.43
C PHE A 109 7.78 7.22 -10.01
N VAL A 110 8.26 6.46 -9.02
CA VAL A 110 8.24 6.84 -7.60
C VAL A 110 9.64 7.24 -7.13
N GLY A 111 10.66 6.45 -7.47
CA GLY A 111 12.01 6.70 -6.99
C GLY A 111 12.98 5.54 -7.24
N ILE A 112 14.13 5.59 -6.55
CA ILE A 112 15.17 4.56 -6.58
C ILE A 112 14.98 3.66 -5.36
N SER A 113 15.00 2.34 -5.54
CA SER A 113 15.05 1.40 -4.42
C SER A 113 16.49 1.23 -3.98
N THR A 114 16.85 1.76 -2.81
CA THR A 114 18.12 1.43 -2.15
C THR A 114 17.96 0.04 -1.52
N THR A 115 18.13 -1.01 -2.31
CA THR A 115 18.21 -2.37 -1.77
C THR A 115 19.67 -2.62 -1.42
N ASP A 116 20.07 -2.19 -0.23
CA ASP A 116 21.19 -2.84 0.47
C ASP A 116 20.57 -4.01 1.24
N GLU A 117 21.07 -5.22 0.98
CA GLU A 117 20.74 -6.40 1.76
C GLU A 117 21.34 -6.23 3.16
N GLU A 118 20.57 -5.75 4.15
CA GLU A 118 20.91 -6.02 5.55
C GLU A 118 20.22 -7.33 5.98
N THR A 119 21.08 -8.35 5.90
CA THR A 119 21.09 -9.65 6.55
C THR A 119 20.23 -9.80 7.81
N THR A 120 19.58 -10.97 7.88
CA THR A 120 19.13 -11.65 9.09
C THR A 120 20.09 -11.45 10.27
N ASP A 121 19.58 -10.98 11.40
CA ASP A 121 20.08 -11.41 12.71
C ASP A 121 18.89 -11.84 13.56
N GLU A 122 18.88 -13.15 13.84
CA GLU A 122 18.11 -13.77 14.90
C GLU A 122 18.58 -13.25 16.27
N GLU A 123 17.65 -13.26 17.22
CA GLU A 123 17.85 -13.22 18.68
C GLU A 123 18.57 -12.00 19.28
N THR A 124 17.82 -11.23 20.08
CA THR A 124 18.13 -11.12 21.52
C THR A 124 16.82 -11.10 22.32
N THR A 125 16.56 -12.19 23.04
CA THR A 125 15.57 -12.24 24.12
C THR A 125 16.25 -11.70 25.37
N ASP A 126 15.87 -10.51 25.83
CA ASP A 126 16.22 -10.05 27.17
C ASP A 126 15.11 -10.47 28.15
N GLU A 127 15.29 -11.64 28.76
CA GLU A 127 14.67 -11.97 30.06
C GLU A 127 15.37 -11.13 31.14
N GLU A 128 14.79 -9.99 31.54
CA GLU A 128 15.21 -9.35 32.79
C GLU A 128 14.73 -10.20 33.97
N THR A 129 15.67 -10.97 34.53
CA THR A 129 15.52 -11.70 35.78
C THR A 129 15.50 -10.70 36.94
N THR A 130 14.38 -10.68 37.65
CA THR A 130 14.24 -10.08 38.98
C THR A 130 15.03 -10.91 39.98
N ASP A 131 15.84 -10.28 40.83
CA ASP A 131 16.16 -10.89 42.12
C ASP A 131 16.49 -9.87 43.21
N GLU A 132 16.02 -10.23 44.40
CA GLU A 132 15.78 -9.42 45.56
C GLU A 132 17.03 -9.18 46.44
N LYS A 133 17.08 -7.97 47.01
CA LYS A 133 17.36 -7.66 48.43
C LYS A 133 18.47 -8.43 49.16
N THR A 134 19.54 -7.70 49.51
CA THR A 134 20.33 -7.98 50.73
C THR A 134 20.48 -6.72 51.61
N THR A 135 19.77 -6.73 52.74
CA THR A 135 20.02 -6.09 54.05
C THR A 135 21.35 -6.56 54.65
N ASP A 136 22.07 -5.95 55.58
CA ASP A 136 22.09 -4.68 56.36
C ASP A 136 23.47 -4.70 57.08
N GLU A 137 23.93 -3.56 57.64
CA GLU A 137 24.64 -3.43 58.94
C GLU A 137 25.67 -2.27 59.01
N LYS A 138 25.18 -1.17 59.61
CA LYS A 138 25.63 -0.53 60.87
C LYS A 138 27.10 -0.08 61.07
N THR A 139 27.30 1.25 61.20
CA THR A 139 28.09 1.94 62.27
C THR A 139 27.53 3.37 62.47
N THR A 140 26.86 3.76 63.58
CA THR A 140 27.38 4.53 64.75
C THR A 140 28.60 5.44 64.45
N ASP A 141 28.69 6.73 64.81
CA ASP A 141 28.25 7.46 66.01
C ASP A 141 28.26 9.01 65.84
N GLU A 142 27.47 9.66 66.72
CA GLU A 142 27.65 10.94 67.45
C GLU A 142 27.87 12.34 66.80
N LYS A 143 26.93 13.25 67.15
CA LYS A 143 27.05 14.64 67.71
C LYS A 143 27.70 15.72 66.80
N THR A 144 27.12 16.92 66.60
CA THR A 144 26.96 18.02 67.57
C THR A 144 26.06 19.19 67.06
N THR A 145 25.25 19.74 67.97
CA THR A 145 24.89 21.18 68.21
C THR A 145 24.21 22.04 67.14
N ASP A 146 22.89 22.23 67.30
CA ASP A 146 22.14 23.40 67.80
C ASP A 146 22.62 24.87 67.62
N GLU A 147 21.60 25.75 67.65
CA GLU A 147 21.53 27.23 67.77
C GLU A 147 21.83 28.05 66.49
N GLU A 148 20.99 29.00 66.04
CA GLU A 148 19.80 29.71 66.55
C GLU A 148 18.97 30.25 65.35
#